data_AF-A0A5C6AJD1-F1
#
_entry.id   AF-A0A5C6AJD1-F1
#
_cell.length_a   1.000
_cell.length_b   1.000
_cell.length_c   1.000
_cell.angle_alpha   90.00
_cell.angle_beta   90.00
_cell.angle_gamma   90.00
#
_symmetry.space_group_name_H-M   'P 1'
#
loop_
_entity.id
_entity.type
_entity.pdbx_description
1 polymer ?
#
loop_
_entity_poly.entity_id
_entity_poly.type
_entity_poly.pdbx_seq_one_letter_code
_entity_poly.pdbx_strand_id
1 'polypeptide(L)'
;MNRGPQSLLLALAPLVFLASGCSLLLPEVAHQPVVHNPFPQLSRVAVVPFFNQSAEPTVDGREFALAYYAELQGIPGFEVVPVAAVEAAIRQYGVTFDPPEQAVEQARWLAKKLGVDAVVIGTVTDYSPYYPPRCGMRVEWYAANPGFHEIPAGYGLPWGTSQEEFIPDRLVFEAEMALARAQMETQSPTVVNATEQAILSPLREPMDLDSIPPMDPFDDVPPKPVAPPARAEELPTPGEDADNGAGAPFKQAAYEEPMNGATGSVDASGAGGAFEMTGAMPPNWPDARGFTPPGPTPVRPVATPNPGPVMTHTRVFRGNDPEFTVALASYVDFRDDARFGGWQSYLSRSEDFIRFCCHQHLVEMLSARGGGDETRVVRRWSDGR
;
A
#
# COMPACT_ATOMS: atom_id res chain seq x y z
N MET A 1 32.97 -4.44 77.71
CA MET A 1 31.76 -4.66 76.89
C MET A 1 31.93 -3.90 75.58
N ASN A 2 32.58 -4.51 74.58
CA ASN A 2 32.77 -3.92 73.24
C ASN A 2 31.88 -4.67 72.24
N ARG A 3 30.71 -4.12 71.93
CA ARG A 3 29.91 -4.56 70.77
C ARG A 3 30.45 -3.86 69.53
N GLY A 4 31.28 -4.57 68.78
CA GLY A 4 31.84 -4.12 67.50
C GLY A 4 30.81 -4.08 66.36
N PRO A 5 31.21 -3.60 65.17
CA PRO A 5 30.36 -3.00 64.13
C PRO A 5 29.62 -4.03 63.26
N GLN A 6 29.12 -5.12 63.84
CA GLN A 6 28.33 -6.12 63.11
C GLN A 6 26.91 -5.63 62.78
N SER A 7 26.39 -4.64 63.53
CA SER A 7 25.04 -4.11 63.32
C SER A 7 24.91 -3.20 62.10
N LEU A 8 26.02 -2.69 61.53
CA LEU A 8 25.97 -1.78 60.37
C LEU A 8 25.91 -2.54 59.02
N LEU A 9 26.44 -3.76 58.96
CA LEU A 9 26.43 -4.61 57.77
C LEU A 9 25.05 -5.24 57.49
N LEU A 10 24.24 -5.48 58.53
CA LEU A 10 22.89 -6.04 58.38
C LEU A 10 21.83 -5.02 57.93
N ALA A 11 22.09 -3.72 58.09
CA ALA A 11 21.19 -2.65 57.67
C ALA A 11 21.35 -2.27 56.18
N LEU A 12 22.44 -2.69 55.53
CA LEU A 12 22.73 -2.41 54.11
C LEU A 12 22.16 -3.48 53.15
N ALA A 13 21.85 -4.68 53.64
CA ALA A 13 21.28 -5.75 52.83
C ALA A 13 19.90 -5.42 52.18
N PRO A 14 18.92 -4.81 52.88
CA PRO A 14 17.64 -4.50 52.24
C PRO A 14 17.75 -3.34 51.23
N LEU A 15 18.76 -2.47 51.35
CA LEU A 15 18.98 -1.35 50.42
C LEU A 15 19.57 -1.82 49.07
N VAL A 16 20.36 -2.89 49.08
CA VAL A 16 20.91 -3.50 47.85
C VAL A 16 19.81 -4.22 47.06
N PHE A 17 18.83 -4.84 47.71
CA PHE A 17 17.67 -5.46 47.04
C PHE A 17 16.69 -4.44 46.46
N LEU A 18 16.61 -3.22 47.00
CA LEU A 18 15.80 -2.12 46.44
C LEU A 18 16.50 -1.40 45.26
N ALA A 19 17.83 -1.52 45.14
CA ALA A 19 18.61 -0.93 44.06
C ALA A 19 18.74 -1.86 42.83
N SER A 20 18.53 -3.17 43.00
CA SER A 20 18.30 -4.10 41.90
C SER A 20 16.85 -3.95 41.43
N GLY A 21 16.63 -3.09 40.43
CA GLY A 21 15.31 -2.80 39.88
C GLY A 21 14.53 -4.05 39.46
N CYS A 22 13.20 -3.91 39.33
CA CYS A 22 12.26 -4.98 39.02
C CYS A 22 12.50 -5.73 37.68
N SER A 23 13.55 -5.42 36.92
CA SER A 23 13.95 -6.11 35.70
C SER A 23 14.36 -7.57 35.91
N LEU A 24 14.74 -7.97 37.13
CA LEU A 24 15.05 -9.37 37.47
C LEU A 24 13.80 -10.21 37.79
N LEU A 25 12.66 -9.58 38.10
CA LEU A 25 11.46 -10.28 38.58
C LEU A 25 10.34 -10.37 37.54
N LEU A 26 10.33 -9.50 36.53
CA LEU A 26 9.31 -9.50 35.48
C LEU A 26 9.95 -9.76 34.11
N PRO A 27 9.48 -10.76 33.34
CA PRO A 27 9.97 -10.97 31.98
C PRO A 27 9.56 -9.81 31.09
N GLU A 28 10.45 -9.43 30.19
CA GLU A 28 10.14 -8.49 29.12
C GLU A 28 9.22 -9.20 28.11
N VAL A 29 8.05 -8.60 27.88
CA VAL A 29 7.04 -9.12 26.94
C VAL A 29 7.23 -8.38 25.62
N ALA A 30 7.72 -9.09 24.62
CA ALA A 30 7.89 -8.56 23.27
C ALA A 30 6.90 -9.23 22.31
N HIS A 31 6.29 -8.43 21.43
CA HIS A 31 5.36 -8.90 20.40
C HIS A 31 6.08 -8.95 19.06
N GLN A 32 6.23 -10.15 18.50
CA GLN A 32 6.81 -10.33 17.18
C GLN A 32 5.68 -10.40 16.14
N PRO A 33 5.61 -9.48 15.17
CA PRO A 33 4.74 -9.65 14.02
C PRO A 33 5.26 -10.85 13.20
N VAL A 34 4.46 -11.92 13.14
CA VAL A 34 4.76 -13.08 12.32
C VAL A 34 4.02 -12.90 11.00
N VAL A 35 4.75 -13.04 9.90
CA VAL A 35 4.22 -12.85 8.56
C VAL A 35 4.48 -14.13 7.77
N HIS A 36 3.48 -14.55 7.01
CA HIS A 36 3.55 -15.71 6.12
C HIS A 36 3.08 -15.33 4.72
N ASN A 37 3.25 -16.22 3.75
CA ASN A 37 2.68 -16.03 2.42
C ASN A 37 1.15 -16.27 2.43
N PRO A 38 0.31 -15.25 2.25
CA PRO A 38 -1.14 -15.43 2.17
C PRO A 38 -1.60 -15.98 0.81
N PHE A 39 -0.70 -16.07 -0.18
CA PHE A 39 -1.01 -16.47 -1.55
C PHE A 39 -0.24 -17.75 -1.94
N PRO A 40 -0.79 -18.94 -1.67
CA PRO A 40 -0.18 -20.21 -2.06
C PRO A 40 0.12 -20.34 -3.56
N GLN A 41 -0.56 -19.56 -4.39
CA GLN A 41 -0.37 -19.54 -5.84
C GLN A 41 0.83 -18.68 -6.29
N LEU A 42 1.36 -17.83 -5.40
CA LEU A 42 2.55 -16.99 -5.61
C LEU A 42 3.67 -17.47 -4.70
N SER A 43 4.03 -18.75 -4.82
CA SER A 43 4.96 -19.40 -3.89
C SER A 43 6.41 -19.23 -4.33
N ARG A 44 6.70 -19.34 -5.63
CA ARG A 44 8.05 -19.27 -6.16
C ARG A 44 8.33 -17.91 -6.75
N VAL A 45 9.33 -17.20 -6.21
CA VAL A 45 9.53 -15.77 -6.49
C VAL A 45 10.97 -15.51 -6.95
N ALA A 46 11.14 -14.70 -8.00
CA ALA A 46 12.44 -14.20 -8.43
C ALA A 46 12.56 -12.70 -8.13
N VAL A 47 13.67 -12.29 -7.52
CA VAL A 47 13.96 -10.87 -7.23
C VAL A 47 14.97 -10.33 -8.22
N VAL A 48 14.60 -9.28 -8.94
CA VAL A 48 15.47 -8.56 -9.89
C VAL A 48 16.28 -7.50 -9.12
N PRO A 49 17.54 -7.20 -9.52
CA PRO A 49 18.27 -6.05 -9.00
C PRO A 49 17.43 -4.77 -9.05
N PHE A 50 17.45 -3.99 -7.97
CA PHE A 50 16.58 -2.82 -7.87
C PHE A 50 17.06 -1.69 -8.80
N PHE A 51 16.12 -0.95 -9.37
CA PHE A 51 16.43 0.23 -10.16
C PHE A 51 16.68 1.43 -9.25
N ASN A 52 17.69 2.23 -9.57
CA ASN A 52 17.94 3.47 -8.85
C ASN A 52 17.19 4.63 -9.52
N GLN A 53 16.18 5.17 -8.84
CA GLN A 53 15.48 6.41 -9.18
C GLN A 53 15.67 7.48 -8.09
N SER A 54 16.62 7.28 -7.18
CA SER A 54 16.96 8.24 -6.14
C SER A 54 17.90 9.32 -6.67
N ALA A 55 18.09 10.38 -5.88
CA ALA A 55 19.08 11.41 -6.17
C ALA A 55 20.54 10.95 -5.91
N GLU A 56 20.73 9.80 -5.25
CA GLU A 56 22.05 9.28 -4.90
C GLU A 56 22.56 8.33 -5.99
N PRO A 57 23.58 8.70 -6.79
CA PRO A 57 24.04 7.89 -7.91
C PRO A 57 24.82 6.64 -7.50
N THR A 58 25.31 6.58 -6.25
CA THR A 58 26.14 5.47 -5.76
C THR A 58 25.35 4.24 -5.29
N VAL A 59 24.02 4.30 -5.31
CA VAL A 59 23.15 3.20 -4.88
C VAL A 59 23.37 1.96 -5.77
N ASP A 60 23.76 0.86 -5.13
CA ASP A 60 23.84 -0.45 -5.77
C ASP A 60 22.50 -1.19 -5.64
N GLY A 61 21.75 -1.29 -6.73
CA GLY A 61 20.49 -2.02 -6.80
C GLY A 61 20.61 -3.51 -6.44
N ARG A 62 21.79 -4.11 -6.62
CA ARG A 62 22.05 -5.50 -6.24
C ARG A 62 22.09 -5.68 -4.72
N GLU A 63 22.62 -4.71 -3.98
CA GLU A 63 22.64 -4.73 -2.51
C GLU A 63 21.22 -4.83 -1.95
N PHE A 64 20.31 -4.00 -2.49
CA PHE A 64 18.89 -4.01 -2.14
C PHE A 64 18.23 -5.34 -2.49
N ALA A 65 18.48 -5.89 -3.68
CA ALA A 65 17.91 -7.16 -4.09
C ALA A 65 18.40 -8.34 -3.21
N LEU A 66 19.67 -8.33 -2.80
CA LEU A 66 20.22 -9.34 -1.89
C LEU A 66 19.62 -9.22 -0.49
N ALA A 67 19.45 -8.00 0.01
CA ALA A 67 18.78 -7.75 1.28
C ALA A 67 17.31 -8.18 1.25
N TYR A 68 16.58 -7.83 0.17
CA TYR A 68 15.19 -8.23 -0.03
C TYR A 68 15.05 -9.75 -0.18
N TYR A 69 15.93 -10.40 -0.92
CA TYR A 69 16.02 -11.85 -1.03
C TYR A 69 16.20 -12.52 0.35
N ALA A 70 17.11 -12.01 1.16
CA ALA A 70 17.43 -12.60 2.46
C ALA A 70 16.24 -12.50 3.45
N GLU A 71 15.50 -11.40 3.42
CA GLU A 71 14.29 -11.26 4.26
C GLU A 71 13.11 -12.07 3.71
N LEU A 72 12.91 -12.11 2.38
CA LEU A 72 11.83 -12.87 1.77
C LEU A 72 12.01 -14.39 1.97
N GLN A 73 13.25 -14.90 1.94
CA GLN A 73 13.55 -16.30 2.22
C GLN A 73 13.22 -16.70 3.66
N GLY A 74 13.22 -15.75 4.60
CA GLY A 74 12.84 -15.98 5.99
C GLY A 74 11.33 -16.13 6.21
N ILE A 75 10.51 -15.76 5.22
CA ILE A 75 9.05 -15.76 5.32
C ILE A 75 8.52 -17.14 4.88
N PRO A 76 7.75 -17.84 5.74
CA PRO A 76 7.15 -19.13 5.39
C PRO A 76 6.24 -19.05 4.16
N GLY A 77 6.38 -20.03 3.26
CA GLY A 77 5.54 -20.15 2.06
C GLY A 77 6.12 -19.50 0.80
N PHE A 78 7.33 -18.94 0.86
CA PHE A 78 8.07 -18.49 -0.31
C PHE A 78 9.29 -19.38 -0.63
N GLU A 79 9.43 -19.74 -1.91
CA GLU A 79 10.66 -20.28 -2.49
C GLU A 79 11.31 -19.19 -3.34
N VAL A 80 12.40 -18.59 -2.85
CA VAL A 80 13.04 -17.47 -3.53
C VAL A 80 14.22 -17.95 -4.37
N VAL A 81 14.21 -17.58 -5.67
CA VAL A 81 15.33 -17.85 -6.58
C VAL A 81 16.51 -16.92 -6.24
N PRO A 82 17.75 -17.43 -6.13
CA PRO A 82 18.92 -16.60 -5.84
C PRO A 82 19.12 -15.48 -6.87
N VAL A 83 19.42 -14.27 -6.39
CA VAL A 83 19.58 -13.07 -7.24
C VAL A 83 20.60 -13.30 -8.36
N ALA A 84 21.71 -13.98 -8.08
CA ALA A 84 22.73 -14.29 -9.09
C ALA A 84 22.20 -15.17 -10.26
N ALA A 85 21.25 -16.06 -9.99
CA ALA A 85 20.62 -16.89 -11.02
C ALA A 85 19.65 -16.05 -11.88
N VAL A 86 18.93 -15.12 -11.26
CA VAL A 86 18.07 -14.16 -11.96
C VAL A 86 18.91 -13.23 -12.84
N GLU A 87 20.00 -12.67 -12.33
CA GLU A 87 20.96 -11.86 -13.10
C GLU A 87 21.58 -12.62 -14.28
N ALA A 88 21.90 -13.91 -14.07
CA ALA A 88 22.42 -14.76 -15.14
C ALA A 88 21.36 -14.96 -16.24
N ALA A 89 20.11 -15.20 -15.86
CA ALA A 89 19.01 -15.33 -16.82
C ALA A 89 18.74 -14.03 -17.58
N ILE A 90 18.72 -12.89 -16.88
CA ILE A 90 18.56 -11.55 -17.51
C ILE A 90 19.64 -11.35 -18.58
N ARG A 91 20.91 -11.62 -18.25
CA ARG A 91 22.03 -11.51 -19.20
C ARG A 91 21.97 -12.52 -20.34
N GLN A 92 21.62 -13.77 -20.03
CA GLN A 92 21.52 -14.83 -21.04
C GLN A 92 20.45 -14.53 -22.08
N TYR A 93 19.33 -13.95 -21.65
CA TYR A 93 18.17 -13.71 -22.49
C TYR A 93 18.06 -12.28 -23.02
N GLY A 94 18.94 -11.37 -22.59
CA GLY A 94 18.93 -9.98 -23.02
C GLY A 94 17.70 -9.20 -22.55
N VAL A 95 17.17 -9.53 -21.38
CA VAL A 95 15.98 -8.87 -20.82
C VAL A 95 16.36 -7.46 -20.37
N THR A 96 15.60 -6.46 -20.82
CA THR A 96 15.79 -5.04 -20.48
C THR A 96 14.45 -4.43 -20.10
N PHE A 97 14.30 -3.97 -18.86
CA PHE A 97 13.03 -3.44 -18.36
C PHE A 97 12.72 -2.00 -18.81
N ASP A 98 13.57 -1.42 -19.66
CA ASP A 98 13.36 -0.13 -20.32
C ASP A 98 12.96 -0.35 -21.80
N PRO A 99 11.88 0.28 -22.30
CA PRO A 99 10.97 1.23 -21.65
C PRO A 99 9.93 0.59 -20.70
N PRO A 100 9.34 1.35 -19.76
CA PRO A 100 8.45 0.82 -18.71
C PRO A 100 7.19 0.11 -19.25
N GLU A 101 6.72 0.48 -20.44
CA GLU A 101 5.58 -0.17 -21.10
C GLU A 101 5.84 -1.66 -21.38
N GLN A 102 7.09 -2.01 -21.68
CA GLN A 102 7.50 -3.40 -21.96
C GLN A 102 7.94 -4.14 -20.70
N ALA A 103 8.14 -3.44 -19.57
CA ALA A 103 8.62 -4.04 -18.34
C ALA A 103 7.71 -5.16 -17.85
N VAL A 104 6.39 -5.01 -17.99
CA VAL A 104 5.40 -6.03 -17.58
C VAL A 104 5.53 -7.30 -18.42
N GLU A 105 5.57 -7.16 -19.75
CA GLU A 105 5.68 -8.30 -20.65
C GLU A 105 7.01 -9.03 -20.45
N GLN A 106 8.09 -8.28 -20.27
CA GLN A 106 9.41 -8.81 -20.02
C GLN A 106 9.53 -9.49 -18.65
N ALA A 107 8.93 -8.93 -17.60
CA ALA A 107 8.88 -9.55 -16.28
C ALA A 107 8.13 -10.90 -16.33
N ARG A 108 6.98 -10.94 -17.00
CA ARG A 108 6.20 -12.17 -17.20
C ARG A 108 6.93 -13.19 -18.04
N TRP A 109 7.62 -12.73 -19.08
CA TRP A 109 8.42 -13.57 -19.94
C TRP A 109 9.59 -14.20 -19.16
N LEU A 110 10.32 -13.38 -18.38
CA LEU A 110 11.38 -13.85 -17.50
C LEU A 110 10.84 -14.84 -16.46
N ALA A 111 9.67 -14.57 -15.89
CA ALA A 111 9.00 -15.46 -14.94
C ALA A 111 8.76 -16.85 -15.54
N LYS A 112 8.20 -16.89 -16.77
CA LYS A 112 7.96 -18.14 -17.51
C LYS A 112 9.25 -18.88 -17.85
N LYS A 113 10.35 -18.17 -18.15
CA LYS A 113 11.66 -18.79 -18.46
C LYS A 113 12.34 -19.36 -17.22
N LEU A 114 12.22 -18.69 -16.08
CA LEU A 114 12.74 -19.16 -14.80
C LEU A 114 11.84 -20.22 -14.15
N GLY A 115 10.58 -20.35 -14.61
CA GLY A 115 9.58 -21.23 -14.03
C GLY A 115 9.18 -20.78 -12.62
N VAL A 116 9.08 -19.47 -12.41
CA VAL A 116 8.64 -18.85 -11.14
C VAL A 116 7.22 -18.33 -11.27
N ASP A 117 6.51 -18.24 -10.15
CA ASP A 117 5.13 -17.75 -10.09
C ASP A 117 5.07 -16.22 -10.17
N ALA A 118 6.07 -15.54 -9.60
CA ALA A 118 6.17 -14.09 -9.63
C ALA A 118 7.61 -13.57 -9.80
N VAL A 119 7.73 -12.40 -10.42
CA VAL A 119 8.96 -11.61 -10.52
C VAL A 119 8.77 -10.31 -9.76
N VAL A 120 9.70 -10.00 -8.85
CA VAL A 120 9.73 -8.78 -8.06
C VAL A 120 10.63 -7.77 -8.73
N ILE A 121 10.06 -6.61 -9.03
CA ILE A 121 10.78 -5.44 -9.53
C ILE A 121 10.75 -4.39 -8.45
N GLY A 122 11.93 -4.00 -7.98
CA GLY A 122 12.09 -2.97 -6.96
C GLY A 122 12.76 -1.74 -7.53
N THR A 123 12.41 -0.59 -6.97
CA THR A 123 12.99 0.70 -7.30
C THR A 123 13.29 1.47 -6.02
N VAL A 124 14.50 2.01 -5.92
CA VAL A 124 14.92 2.90 -4.84
C VAL A 124 14.57 4.33 -5.25
N THR A 125 13.65 4.97 -4.52
CA THR A 125 13.11 6.30 -4.85
C THR A 125 13.75 7.43 -4.04
N ASP A 126 14.23 7.15 -2.83
CA ASP A 126 15.03 8.05 -1.99
C ASP A 126 16.09 7.21 -1.28
N TYR A 127 17.30 7.72 -1.13
CA TYR A 127 18.32 7.04 -0.34
C TYR A 127 19.32 8.05 0.23
N SER A 128 19.53 7.95 1.54
CA SER A 128 20.56 8.69 2.26
C SER A 128 21.15 7.79 3.33
N PRO A 129 22.41 7.33 3.20
CA PRO A 129 23.05 6.51 4.22
C PRO A 129 23.46 7.33 5.45
N TYR A 130 23.50 8.67 5.33
CA TYR A 130 23.94 9.56 6.40
C TYR A 130 22.83 9.82 7.43
N TYR A 131 23.22 9.94 8.70
CA TYR A 131 22.29 10.13 9.79
C TYR A 131 21.53 11.48 9.73
N PRO A 132 20.20 11.49 9.88
CA PRO A 132 19.32 10.32 10.01
C PRO A 132 19.14 9.61 8.66
N PRO A 133 19.37 8.29 8.58
CA PRO A 133 19.34 7.59 7.31
C PRO A 133 17.91 7.55 6.75
N ARG A 134 17.79 7.52 5.42
CA ARG A 134 16.50 7.43 4.71
C ARG A 134 16.57 6.42 3.59
N CYS A 135 15.47 5.71 3.38
CA CYS A 135 15.33 4.73 2.31
C CYS A 135 13.89 4.72 1.80
N GLY A 136 13.68 5.17 0.57
CA GLY A 136 12.45 5.09 -0.19
C GLY A 136 12.48 3.91 -1.14
N MET A 137 11.47 3.04 -1.07
CA MET A 137 11.36 1.85 -1.90
C MET A 137 9.96 1.77 -2.49
N ARG A 138 9.88 1.48 -3.80
CA ARG A 138 8.68 1.03 -4.49
C ARG A 138 8.94 -0.37 -5.01
N VAL A 139 8.10 -1.32 -4.66
CA VAL A 139 8.24 -2.70 -5.10
C VAL A 139 6.94 -3.19 -5.71
N GLU A 140 7.07 -3.82 -6.86
CA GLU A 140 6.00 -4.32 -7.69
C GLU A 140 6.21 -5.80 -7.97
N TRP A 141 5.17 -6.59 -7.78
CA TRP A 141 5.18 -8.03 -8.04
C TRP A 141 4.42 -8.31 -9.32
N TYR A 142 5.03 -9.02 -10.25
CA TYR A 142 4.41 -9.42 -11.51
C TYR A 142 4.24 -10.93 -11.54
N ALA A 143 2.99 -11.39 -11.55
CA ALA A 143 2.70 -12.82 -11.69
C ALA A 143 2.97 -13.31 -13.11
N ALA A 144 3.48 -14.53 -13.24
CA ALA A 144 3.75 -15.19 -14.52
C ALA A 144 2.46 -15.47 -15.31
N ASN A 145 1.37 -15.74 -14.59
CA ASN A 145 0.04 -15.92 -15.16
C ASN A 145 -0.67 -14.56 -15.30
N PRO A 146 -1.03 -14.15 -16.53
CA PRO A 146 -1.66 -12.86 -16.79
C PRO A 146 -3.08 -12.74 -16.21
N GLY A 147 -3.72 -13.85 -15.85
CA GLY A 147 -5.06 -13.85 -15.25
C GLY A 147 -5.09 -13.51 -13.76
N PHE A 148 -3.94 -13.26 -13.12
CA PHE A 148 -3.92 -12.80 -11.74
C PHE A 148 -4.22 -11.30 -11.68
N HIS A 149 -5.32 -10.98 -11.01
CA HIS A 149 -5.72 -9.61 -10.73
C HIS A 149 -4.89 -8.99 -9.61
N GLU A 150 -4.92 -7.67 -9.53
CA GLU A 150 -4.30 -6.94 -8.43
C GLU A 150 -4.95 -7.33 -7.09
N ILE A 151 -4.12 -7.50 -6.08
CA ILE A 151 -4.50 -7.82 -4.71
C ILE A 151 -4.42 -6.51 -3.91
N PRO A 152 -5.56 -5.85 -3.65
CA PRO A 152 -5.60 -4.59 -2.93
C PRO A 152 -5.24 -4.78 -1.45
N ALA A 153 -4.88 -3.67 -0.79
CA ALA A 153 -4.81 -3.64 0.67
C ALA A 153 -6.19 -3.99 1.26
N GLY A 154 -6.18 -4.71 2.38
CA GLY A 154 -7.37 -5.25 3.03
C GLY A 154 -7.76 -6.65 2.56
N TYR A 155 -7.26 -7.11 1.41
CA TYR A 155 -7.60 -8.44 0.90
C TYR A 155 -7.13 -9.53 1.85
N GLY A 156 -8.01 -10.49 2.18
CA GLY A 156 -7.68 -11.62 3.05
C GLY A 156 -7.60 -11.28 4.54
N LEU A 157 -7.89 -10.04 4.95
CA LEU A 157 -8.05 -9.70 6.35
C LEU A 157 -9.37 -10.27 6.91
N PRO A 158 -9.45 -10.55 8.22
CA PRO A 158 -10.58 -11.26 8.83
C PRO A 158 -11.79 -10.34 9.11
N TRP A 159 -12.27 -9.63 8.08
CA TRP A 159 -13.43 -8.75 8.13
C TRP A 159 -14.71 -9.47 8.54
N GLY A 160 -15.52 -8.83 9.37
CA GLY A 160 -16.79 -9.36 9.88
C GLY A 160 -16.62 -10.52 10.88
N THR A 161 -15.40 -10.79 11.34
CA THR A 161 -15.11 -11.79 12.37
C THR A 161 -14.72 -11.12 13.69
N SER A 162 -14.69 -11.87 14.80
CA SER A 162 -14.18 -11.33 16.07
C SER A 162 -12.71 -10.90 16.03
N GLN A 163 -11.95 -11.32 15.01
CA GLN A 163 -10.56 -10.94 14.85
C GLN A 163 -10.38 -9.56 14.19
N GLU A 164 -11.45 -8.96 13.66
CA GLU A 164 -11.43 -7.62 13.05
C GLU A 164 -10.96 -6.53 14.02
N GLU A 165 -11.28 -6.66 15.32
CA GLU A 165 -10.85 -5.73 16.38
C GLU A 165 -9.31 -5.65 16.53
N PHE A 166 -8.59 -6.69 16.11
CA PHE A 166 -7.13 -6.74 16.19
C PHE A 166 -6.43 -6.22 14.94
N ILE A 167 -7.18 -5.79 13.91
CA ILE A 167 -6.59 -5.17 12.72
C ILE A 167 -6.17 -3.74 13.09
N PRO A 168 -4.89 -3.36 12.88
CA PRO A 168 -4.46 -1.99 13.14
C PRO A 168 -5.23 -0.96 12.30
N ASP A 169 -5.62 0.16 12.92
CA ASP A 169 -6.37 1.26 12.27
C ASP A 169 -5.74 1.72 10.94
N ARG A 170 -4.40 1.73 10.86
CA ARG A 170 -3.67 2.09 9.63
C ARG A 170 -4.01 1.16 8.46
N LEU A 171 -4.14 -0.15 8.71
CA LEU A 171 -4.49 -1.13 7.67
C LEU A 171 -5.97 -1.02 7.30
N VAL A 172 -6.84 -0.72 8.26
CA VAL A 172 -8.26 -0.47 7.99
C VAL A 172 -8.43 0.72 7.05
N PHE A 173 -7.78 1.84 7.39
CA PHE A 173 -7.80 3.04 6.55
C PHE A 173 -7.22 2.78 5.14
N GLU A 174 -6.12 2.02 5.05
CA GLU A 174 -5.51 1.69 3.76
C GLU A 174 -6.44 0.84 2.88
N ALA A 175 -7.14 -0.12 3.49
CA ALA A 175 -8.13 -0.97 2.82
C ALA A 175 -9.31 -0.15 2.30
N GLU A 176 -9.92 0.67 3.15
CA GLU A 176 -11.04 1.54 2.79
C GLU A 176 -10.67 2.49 1.65
N MET A 177 -9.49 3.12 1.72
CA MET A 177 -8.98 3.99 0.66
C MET A 177 -8.72 3.24 -0.65
N ALA A 178 -8.24 1.99 -0.58
CA ALA A 178 -8.03 1.16 -1.77
C ALA A 178 -9.36 0.80 -2.46
N LEU A 179 -10.39 0.45 -1.68
CA LEU A 179 -11.73 0.18 -2.19
C LEU A 179 -12.40 1.43 -2.77
N ALA A 180 -12.29 2.56 -2.07
CA ALA A 180 -12.78 3.84 -2.56
C ALA A 180 -12.11 4.23 -3.88
N ARG A 181 -10.80 4.00 -4.03
CA ARG A 181 -10.07 4.24 -5.29
C ARG A 181 -10.62 3.37 -6.43
N ALA A 182 -10.81 2.07 -6.20
CA ALA A 182 -11.34 1.16 -7.20
C ALA A 182 -12.78 1.53 -7.61
N GLN A 183 -13.62 1.94 -6.66
CA GLN A 183 -14.98 2.41 -6.95
C GLN A 183 -14.96 3.71 -7.77
N MET A 184 -14.11 4.67 -7.38
CA MET A 184 -13.98 5.94 -8.09
C MET A 184 -13.39 5.76 -9.49
N GLU A 185 -12.51 4.79 -9.71
CA GLU A 185 -11.98 4.48 -11.04
C GLU A 185 -13.10 4.11 -12.03
N THR A 186 -14.13 3.39 -11.57
CA THR A 186 -15.31 3.07 -12.42
C THR A 186 -16.18 4.27 -12.76
N GLN A 187 -16.09 5.36 -11.98
CA GLN A 187 -16.91 6.57 -12.13
C GLN A 187 -16.14 7.76 -12.71
N SER A 188 -14.81 7.65 -12.79
CA SER A 188 -13.95 8.75 -13.20
C SER A 188 -14.12 9.02 -14.69
N PRO A 189 -14.42 10.26 -15.11
CA PRO A 189 -14.62 10.58 -16.51
C PRO A 189 -13.30 10.45 -17.27
N THR A 190 -13.29 9.67 -18.35
CA THR A 190 -12.15 9.61 -19.27
C THR A 190 -12.23 10.80 -20.23
N VAL A 191 -11.30 11.75 -20.12
CA VAL A 191 -11.16 12.82 -21.11
C VAL A 191 -10.58 12.19 -22.39
N VAL A 192 -11.43 11.99 -23.40
CA VAL A 192 -10.96 11.61 -24.73
C VAL A 192 -10.18 12.79 -25.28
N ASN A 193 -8.87 12.65 -25.45
CA ASN A 193 -8.07 13.68 -26.12
C ASN A 193 -8.58 13.82 -27.57
N ALA A 194 -8.93 15.04 -27.96
CA ALA A 194 -9.51 15.36 -29.28
C ALA A 194 -8.64 14.92 -30.47
N THR A 195 -7.38 14.56 -30.24
CA THR A 195 -6.46 14.02 -31.24
C THR A 195 -6.82 12.60 -31.70
N GLU A 196 -7.46 11.78 -30.85
CA GLU A 196 -7.93 10.43 -31.23
C GLU A 196 -9.28 10.43 -31.97
N GLN A 197 -10.15 11.40 -31.66
CA GLN A 197 -11.45 11.54 -32.37
C GLN A 197 -11.31 11.99 -33.83
N ALA A 198 -10.19 12.64 -34.17
CA ALA A 198 -9.90 13.05 -35.54
C ALA A 198 -9.60 11.87 -36.49
N ILE A 199 -9.21 10.70 -35.96
CA ILE A 199 -8.83 9.52 -36.75
C ILE A 199 -10.04 8.60 -37.02
N LEU A 200 -11.09 8.70 -36.19
CA LEU A 200 -12.30 7.86 -36.28
C LEU A 200 -13.50 8.57 -36.94
N SER A 201 -13.36 9.83 -37.35
CA SER A 201 -14.36 10.45 -38.21
C SER A 201 -14.22 9.87 -39.62
N PRO A 202 -15.22 9.14 -40.16
CA PRO A 202 -15.17 8.75 -41.56
C PRO A 202 -15.07 10.02 -42.39
N LEU A 203 -14.09 10.04 -43.30
CA LEU A 203 -13.94 11.04 -44.37
C LEU A 203 -15.33 11.37 -44.91
N ARG A 204 -15.85 12.55 -44.55
CA ARG A 204 -17.11 13.06 -45.08
C ARG A 204 -16.91 13.14 -46.59
N GLU A 205 -17.65 12.32 -47.33
CA GLU A 205 -17.59 12.31 -48.79
C GLU A 205 -17.72 13.74 -49.33
N PRO A 206 -16.90 14.15 -50.31
CA PRO A 206 -17.00 15.48 -50.88
C PRO A 206 -18.41 15.65 -51.45
N MET A 207 -19.11 16.64 -50.92
CA MET A 207 -20.47 17.01 -51.30
C MET A 207 -20.50 17.31 -52.80
N ASP A 208 -21.40 16.63 -53.51
CA ASP A 208 -21.58 16.73 -54.96
C ASP A 208 -22.09 18.13 -55.34
N LEU A 209 -21.22 18.93 -55.97
CA LEU A 209 -21.44 20.35 -56.27
C LEU A 209 -22.59 20.60 -57.27
N ASP A 210 -23.13 19.55 -57.88
CA ASP A 210 -24.25 19.62 -58.83
C ASP A 210 -25.64 19.61 -58.14
N SER A 211 -25.68 19.55 -56.80
CA SER A 211 -26.94 19.54 -56.02
C SER A 211 -27.40 20.93 -55.56
N ILE A 212 -26.72 22.02 -55.97
CA ILE A 212 -27.10 23.37 -55.58
C ILE A 212 -28.17 23.87 -56.57
N PRO A 213 -29.44 24.06 -56.16
CA PRO A 213 -30.45 24.64 -57.04
C PRO A 213 -30.04 26.07 -57.43
N PRO A 214 -30.29 26.51 -58.68
CA PRO A 214 -29.96 27.86 -59.11
C PRO A 214 -30.74 28.87 -58.25
N MET A 215 -30.01 29.73 -57.55
CA MET A 215 -30.59 30.82 -56.77
C MET A 215 -31.16 31.86 -57.74
N ASP A 216 -32.48 32.07 -57.69
CA ASP A 216 -33.18 33.15 -58.43
C ASP A 216 -32.86 34.49 -57.76
N PRO A 217 -32.24 35.47 -58.45
CA PRO A 217 -31.68 36.67 -57.83
C PRO A 217 -32.71 37.74 -57.44
N PHE A 218 -34.03 37.47 -57.42
CA PHE A 218 -35.06 38.49 -57.17
C PHE A 218 -36.23 38.11 -56.25
N ASP A 219 -36.13 37.06 -55.43
CA ASP A 219 -37.16 36.81 -54.40
C ASP A 219 -36.89 37.60 -53.10
N ASP A 220 -37.38 38.84 -53.07
CA ASP A 220 -37.53 39.67 -51.87
C ASP A 220 -38.62 39.09 -50.94
N VAL A 221 -38.26 38.18 -50.04
CA VAL A 221 -39.12 37.78 -48.91
C VAL A 221 -38.74 38.60 -47.67
N PRO A 222 -39.63 39.47 -47.14
CA PRO A 222 -39.31 40.32 -46.00
C PRO A 222 -39.08 39.52 -44.71
N PRO A 223 -38.13 39.92 -43.85
CA PRO A 223 -37.79 39.19 -42.64
C PRO A 223 -38.92 39.22 -41.61
N LYS A 224 -39.36 38.03 -41.19
CA LYS A 224 -40.26 37.82 -40.06
C LYS A 224 -39.54 38.23 -38.76
N PRO A 225 -40.17 39.00 -37.84
CA PRO A 225 -39.50 39.43 -36.62
C PRO A 225 -39.21 38.24 -35.69
N VAL A 226 -37.93 38.03 -35.37
CA VAL A 226 -37.48 37.07 -34.35
C VAL A 226 -37.51 37.78 -33.00
N ALA A 227 -38.25 37.22 -32.04
CA ALA A 227 -38.32 37.72 -30.68
C ALA A 227 -36.94 37.60 -29.99
N PRO A 228 -36.53 38.57 -29.15
CA PRO A 228 -35.24 38.54 -28.49
C PRO A 228 -35.18 37.45 -27.41
N PRO A 229 -34.06 36.70 -27.30
CA PRO A 229 -33.86 35.79 -26.18
C PRO A 229 -33.69 36.55 -24.86
N ALA A 230 -34.31 36.00 -23.81
CA ALA A 230 -34.33 36.55 -22.47
C ALA A 230 -32.91 36.62 -21.86
N ARG A 231 -32.64 37.79 -21.29
CA ARG A 231 -31.69 38.20 -20.25
C ARG A 231 -30.83 37.08 -19.64
N ALA A 232 -29.51 37.23 -19.81
CA ALA A 232 -28.47 36.55 -19.03
C ALA A 232 -28.66 36.83 -17.54
N GLU A 233 -28.68 35.77 -16.72
CA GLU A 233 -28.53 35.89 -15.27
C GLU A 233 -27.08 36.22 -14.94
N GLU A 234 -26.90 37.32 -14.20
CA GLU A 234 -25.64 37.89 -13.76
C GLU A 234 -24.92 36.97 -12.76
N LEU A 235 -23.62 36.76 -13.00
CA LEU A 235 -22.67 36.26 -12.00
C LEU A 235 -22.62 37.21 -10.79
N PRO A 236 -22.67 36.74 -9.54
CA PRO A 236 -22.48 37.61 -8.38
C PRO A 236 -21.00 38.03 -8.27
N THR A 237 -20.77 39.33 -8.36
CA THR A 237 -19.49 39.99 -8.08
C THR A 237 -19.18 39.96 -6.57
N PRO A 238 -17.92 39.74 -6.15
CA PRO A 238 -17.52 39.88 -4.75
C PRO A 238 -17.55 41.35 -4.34
N GLY A 239 -18.44 41.69 -3.41
CA GLY A 239 -18.48 43.01 -2.76
C GLY A 239 -17.45 43.09 -1.66
N GLU A 240 -16.57 44.08 -1.79
CA GLU A 240 -15.72 44.63 -0.73
C GLU A 240 -16.59 45.28 0.35
N ASP A 241 -16.55 44.75 1.56
CA ASP A 241 -16.79 45.52 2.78
C ASP A 241 -15.63 45.20 3.76
N ALA A 242 -14.73 46.15 3.89
CA ALA A 242 -13.74 46.20 4.95
C ALA A 242 -14.23 47.18 6.01
N ASP A 243 -14.48 46.71 7.25
CA ASP A 243 -13.90 47.36 8.43
C ASP A 243 -13.88 46.46 9.68
N ASN A 244 -12.64 46.20 10.13
CA ASN A 244 -12.12 45.97 11.48
C ASN A 244 -12.96 45.33 12.61
N GLY A 245 -12.49 44.16 13.08
CA GLY A 245 -12.80 43.63 14.40
C GLY A 245 -11.98 42.37 14.74
N ALA A 246 -11.11 42.50 15.75
CA ALA A 246 -10.12 41.52 16.18
C ALA A 246 -10.67 40.12 16.54
N GLY A 247 -9.87 39.08 16.22
CA GLY A 247 -9.76 37.82 16.97
C GLY A 247 -10.96 36.87 16.94
N ALA A 248 -10.98 35.93 16.01
CA ALA A 248 -11.72 34.67 16.16
C ALA A 248 -10.92 33.50 15.57
N PRO A 249 -10.83 32.35 16.26
CA PRO A 249 -9.94 31.25 15.91
C PRO A 249 -10.49 30.45 14.72
N PHE A 250 -9.58 29.89 13.92
CA PHE A 250 -9.87 28.84 12.95
C PHE A 250 -10.68 27.73 13.64
N LYS A 251 -11.97 27.58 13.29
CA LYS A 251 -12.74 26.39 13.65
C LYS A 251 -12.32 25.27 12.70
N GLN A 252 -11.60 24.28 13.25
CA GLN A 252 -11.50 22.95 12.64
C GLN A 252 -12.92 22.45 12.35
N ALA A 253 -13.18 22.10 11.10
CA ALA A 253 -14.34 21.29 10.74
C ALA A 253 -14.08 19.88 11.29
N ALA A 254 -14.37 19.68 12.57
CA ALA A 254 -14.47 18.36 13.16
C ALA A 254 -15.72 17.69 12.56
N TYR A 255 -15.53 16.48 12.06
CA TYR A 255 -16.60 15.58 11.66
C TYR A 255 -17.51 15.32 12.88
N GLU A 256 -18.78 15.71 12.79
CA GLU A 256 -19.83 15.33 13.75
C GLU A 256 -20.51 14.05 13.25
N GLU A 257 -20.33 12.99 14.02
CA GLU A 257 -20.94 11.69 13.82
C GLU A 257 -22.45 11.77 14.17
N PRO A 258 -23.38 11.31 13.30
CA PRO A 258 -24.78 11.29 13.66
C PRO A 258 -25.05 10.17 14.67
N MET A 259 -25.22 10.56 15.93
CA MET A 259 -25.80 9.71 16.98
C MET A 259 -27.17 9.19 16.54
N ASN A 260 -27.31 7.87 16.44
CA ASN A 260 -28.61 7.23 16.53
C ASN A 260 -28.53 6.03 17.47
N GLY A 261 -28.77 6.31 18.75
CA GLY A 261 -29.02 5.29 19.75
C GLY A 261 -30.45 4.78 19.64
N ALA A 262 -30.60 3.49 19.36
CA ALA A 262 -31.79 2.74 19.69
C ALA A 262 -31.40 1.30 20.00
N THR A 263 -31.16 1.03 21.28
CA THR A 263 -31.20 -0.29 21.88
C THR A 263 -32.59 -0.90 21.70
N GLY A 264 -32.66 -2.08 21.08
CA GLY A 264 -33.89 -2.87 20.98
C GLY A 264 -33.60 -4.27 20.45
N SER A 265 -33.41 -5.22 21.37
CA SER A 265 -33.39 -6.66 21.08
C SER A 265 -34.77 -7.12 20.62
N VAL A 266 -34.89 -7.75 19.44
CA VAL A 266 -35.91 -8.78 19.19
C VAL A 266 -35.47 -9.74 18.08
N ASP A 267 -35.81 -11.00 18.31
CA ASP A 267 -35.62 -12.17 17.45
C ASP A 267 -36.27 -12.09 16.07
N ALA A 268 -35.75 -12.99 15.22
CA ALA A 268 -36.31 -13.66 14.05
C ALA A 268 -37.71 -13.26 13.50
N SER A 269 -37.73 -13.23 12.16
CA SER A 269 -38.85 -13.42 11.22
C SER A 269 -39.83 -12.26 11.04
N GLY A 270 -39.77 -11.65 9.86
CA GLY A 270 -40.78 -10.72 9.37
C GLY A 270 -40.32 -10.01 8.11
N ALA A 271 -40.70 -10.54 6.94
CA ALA A 271 -40.59 -9.84 5.68
C ALA A 271 -41.33 -8.50 5.75
N GLY A 272 -40.66 -7.42 5.34
CA GLY A 272 -41.27 -6.09 5.30
C GLY A 272 -40.31 -5.00 4.86
N GLY A 273 -40.20 -4.80 3.54
CA GLY A 273 -39.83 -3.51 2.95
C GLY A 273 -38.35 -3.14 2.99
N ALA A 274 -37.51 -3.89 2.29
CA ALA A 274 -36.32 -3.28 1.70
C ALA A 274 -36.80 -2.18 0.74
N PHE A 275 -36.47 -0.93 1.04
CA PHE A 275 -36.38 0.08 -0.02
C PHE A 275 -35.21 -0.36 -0.91
N GLU A 276 -35.54 -1.16 -1.93
CA GLU A 276 -34.68 -1.39 -3.09
C GLU A 276 -34.44 -0.03 -3.76
N MET A 277 -33.39 0.67 -3.36
CA MET A 277 -32.62 1.45 -4.33
C MET A 277 -31.85 0.44 -5.19
N THR A 278 -32.55 -0.30 -6.05
CA THR A 278 -31.94 -0.95 -7.22
C THR A 278 -31.59 0.12 -8.24
N GLY A 279 -30.66 1.01 -7.87
CA GLY A 279 -29.91 1.83 -8.81
C GLY A 279 -28.75 0.98 -9.28
N ALA A 280 -28.83 0.49 -10.51
CA ALA A 280 -27.87 -0.44 -11.09
C ALA A 280 -26.42 0.06 -10.92
N MET A 281 -25.68 -0.59 -10.03
CA MET A 281 -24.23 -0.41 -9.96
C MET A 281 -23.62 -0.77 -11.33
N PRO A 282 -22.53 -0.12 -11.75
CA PRO A 282 -21.81 -0.52 -12.95
C PRO A 282 -21.48 -2.03 -12.93
N PRO A 283 -21.44 -2.71 -14.09
CA PRO A 283 -21.15 -4.14 -14.16
C PRO A 283 -19.84 -4.58 -13.48
N ASN A 284 -18.88 -3.67 -13.31
CA ASN A 284 -17.57 -3.90 -12.68
C ASN A 284 -17.44 -3.19 -11.31
N TRP A 285 -18.54 -2.84 -10.64
CA TRP A 285 -18.49 -2.19 -9.34
C TRP A 285 -17.91 -3.13 -8.27
N PRO A 286 -16.83 -2.74 -7.57
CA PRO A 286 -16.28 -3.56 -6.48
C PRO A 286 -17.30 -3.71 -5.33
N ASP A 287 -17.60 -4.94 -4.89
CA ASP A 287 -18.42 -5.19 -3.69
C ASP A 287 -17.71 -4.56 -2.48
N ALA A 288 -18.48 -3.92 -1.58
CA ALA A 288 -18.00 -3.43 -0.29
C ALA A 288 -17.40 -4.55 0.57
N ARG A 289 -17.77 -5.82 0.30
CA ARG A 289 -17.18 -7.03 0.91
C ARG A 289 -16.02 -7.62 0.10
N GLY A 290 -15.53 -6.92 -0.92
CA GLY A 290 -14.50 -7.38 -1.87
C GLY A 290 -13.13 -7.67 -1.26
N PHE A 291 -12.96 -7.42 0.04
CA PHE A 291 -11.78 -7.80 0.79
C PHE A 291 -11.74 -9.27 1.19
N THR A 292 -12.89 -9.95 1.22
CA THR A 292 -12.96 -11.38 1.52
C THR A 292 -13.00 -12.16 0.20
N PRO A 293 -12.06 -13.11 -0.04
CA PRO A 293 -12.09 -13.93 -1.24
C PRO A 293 -13.42 -14.69 -1.34
N PRO A 294 -14.04 -14.77 -2.54
CA PRO A 294 -15.18 -15.62 -2.73
C PRO A 294 -14.80 -17.08 -2.44
N GLY A 295 -15.76 -17.84 -1.90
CA GLY A 295 -15.57 -19.27 -1.66
C GLY A 295 -15.27 -20.04 -2.96
N PRO A 296 -14.71 -21.25 -2.87
CA PRO A 296 -14.34 -22.04 -4.03
C PRO A 296 -15.56 -22.34 -4.92
N THR A 297 -15.43 -22.07 -6.21
CA THR A 297 -16.45 -22.38 -7.22
C THR A 297 -16.04 -23.59 -8.06
N PRO A 298 -16.98 -24.46 -8.47
CA PRO A 298 -16.68 -25.61 -9.32
C PRO A 298 -16.27 -25.20 -10.75
N VAL A 299 -16.67 -24.01 -11.19
CA VAL A 299 -16.30 -23.44 -12.48
C VAL A 299 -15.16 -22.45 -12.27
N ARG A 300 -14.09 -22.60 -13.07
CA ARG A 300 -12.97 -21.66 -13.08
C ARG A 300 -13.44 -20.31 -13.66
N PRO A 301 -13.09 -19.17 -13.04
CA PRO A 301 -13.36 -17.85 -13.61
C PRO A 301 -12.78 -17.70 -15.02
N VAL A 302 -13.44 -16.88 -15.85
CA VAL A 302 -12.88 -16.49 -17.15
C VAL A 302 -11.63 -15.66 -16.91
N ALA A 303 -10.52 -16.01 -17.57
CA ALA A 303 -9.27 -15.30 -17.41
C ALA A 303 -9.35 -13.93 -18.10
N THR A 304 -9.34 -12.87 -17.31
CA THR A 304 -9.19 -11.50 -17.81
C THR A 304 -7.72 -11.09 -17.62
N PRO A 305 -6.99 -10.72 -18.69
CA PRO A 305 -5.61 -10.29 -18.57
C PRO A 305 -5.51 -9.04 -17.69
N ASN A 306 -4.75 -9.12 -16.61
CA ASN A 306 -4.32 -7.94 -15.86
C ASN A 306 -3.12 -7.33 -16.59
N PRO A 307 -3.10 -6.03 -16.94
CA PRO A 307 -1.93 -5.38 -17.52
C PRO A 307 -0.89 -4.96 -16.47
N GLY A 308 -1.23 -4.98 -15.18
CA GLY A 308 -0.40 -4.44 -14.10
C GLY A 308 0.32 -5.48 -13.24
N PRO A 309 0.98 -5.01 -12.16
CA PRO A 309 1.44 -5.86 -11.08
C PRO A 309 0.26 -6.46 -10.29
N VAL A 310 0.53 -7.56 -9.58
CA VAL A 310 -0.42 -8.19 -8.66
C VAL A 310 -0.36 -7.57 -7.27
N MET A 311 0.79 -7.03 -6.88
CA MET A 311 0.96 -6.33 -5.61
C MET A 311 1.92 -5.16 -5.82
N THR A 312 1.57 -4.02 -5.24
CA THR A 312 2.40 -2.81 -5.23
C THR A 312 2.49 -2.29 -3.80
N HIS A 313 3.69 -1.94 -3.36
CA HIS A 313 3.89 -1.25 -2.08
C HIS A 313 4.99 -0.20 -2.18
N THR A 314 4.67 1.02 -1.75
CA THR A 314 5.60 2.15 -1.78
C THR A 314 5.73 2.74 -0.38
N ARG A 315 6.96 2.82 0.14
CA ARG A 315 7.22 3.33 1.49
C ARG A 315 8.55 4.07 1.56
N VAL A 316 8.58 5.12 2.38
CA VAL A 316 9.81 5.85 2.75
C VAL A 316 10.09 5.65 4.23
N PHE A 317 11.20 5.00 4.53
CA PHE A 317 11.71 4.73 5.86
C PHE A 317 12.67 5.83 6.29
N ARG A 318 12.54 6.26 7.56
CA ARG A 318 13.37 7.33 8.14
C ARG A 318 13.92 6.84 9.48
N GLY A 319 15.24 6.92 9.65
CA GLY A 319 15.91 6.48 10.87
C GLY A 319 15.68 7.36 12.10
N ASN A 320 14.96 8.48 11.97
CA ASN A 320 14.54 9.34 13.07
C ASN A 320 13.05 9.22 13.43
N ASP A 321 12.32 8.32 12.76
CA ASP A 321 10.91 8.05 13.05
C ASP A 321 10.78 7.14 14.29
N PRO A 322 10.05 7.53 15.35
CA PRO A 322 9.91 6.72 16.55
C PRO A 322 9.31 5.34 16.26
N GLU A 323 8.29 5.23 15.41
CA GLU A 323 7.67 3.95 15.07
C GLU A 323 8.68 3.02 14.38
N PHE A 324 9.50 3.59 13.49
CA PHE A 324 10.56 2.86 12.80
C PHE A 324 11.64 2.37 13.77
N THR A 325 12.09 3.21 14.71
CA THR A 325 13.12 2.83 15.68
C THR A 325 12.64 1.79 16.69
N VAL A 326 11.36 1.83 17.08
CA VAL A 326 10.74 0.79 17.92
C VAL A 326 10.67 -0.53 17.16
N ALA A 327 10.22 -0.52 15.92
CA ALA A 327 10.20 -1.72 15.08
C ALA A 327 11.62 -2.30 14.88
N LEU A 328 12.63 -1.43 14.69
CA LEU A 328 14.03 -1.83 14.54
C LEU A 328 14.58 -2.47 15.83
N ALA A 329 14.27 -1.88 16.99
CA ALA A 329 14.66 -2.44 18.28
C ALA A 329 14.09 -3.84 18.47
N SER A 330 12.80 -4.03 18.22
CA SER A 330 12.14 -5.34 18.26
C SER A 330 12.76 -6.33 17.26
N TYR A 331 13.02 -5.88 16.03
CA TYR A 331 13.62 -6.71 15.00
C TYR A 331 15.01 -7.25 15.39
N VAL A 332 15.87 -6.39 15.96
CA VAL A 332 17.22 -6.80 16.40
C VAL A 332 17.15 -7.73 17.60
N ASP A 333 16.22 -7.49 18.53
CA ASP A 333 16.01 -8.36 19.70
C ASP A 333 15.66 -9.80 19.31
N PHE A 334 14.74 -9.97 18.34
CA PHE A 334 14.35 -11.30 17.86
C PHE A 334 15.40 -11.98 16.99
N ARG A 335 16.27 -11.20 16.34
CA ARG A 335 17.37 -11.75 15.54
C ARG A 335 18.52 -12.28 16.37
N ASP A 336 18.58 -11.90 17.65
CA ASP A 336 19.65 -12.25 18.58
C ASP A 336 21.04 -11.92 18.00
N ASP A 337 21.17 -10.72 17.41
CA ASP A 337 22.44 -10.29 16.82
C ASP A 337 23.47 -10.04 17.92
N ALA A 338 24.50 -10.90 17.95
CA ALA A 338 25.59 -10.85 18.91
C ALA A 338 26.56 -9.66 18.71
N ARG A 339 26.40 -8.86 17.64
CA ARG A 339 27.26 -7.72 17.35
C ARG A 339 27.12 -6.60 18.39
N PHE A 340 28.23 -5.91 18.66
CA PHE A 340 28.27 -4.76 19.57
C PHE A 340 27.50 -3.56 18.97
N GLY A 341 26.80 -2.82 19.84
CA GLY A 341 26.17 -1.53 19.53
C GLY A 341 24.63 -1.54 19.47
N GLY A 342 23.99 -2.68 19.69
CA GLY A 342 22.52 -2.79 19.72
C GLY A 342 21.86 -2.36 18.42
N TRP A 343 20.56 -2.08 18.49
CA TRP A 343 19.77 -1.68 17.31
C TRP A 343 20.18 -0.32 16.76
N GLN A 344 20.76 0.57 17.57
CA GLN A 344 21.23 1.89 17.12
C GLN A 344 22.37 1.78 16.10
N SER A 345 23.18 0.73 16.20
CA SER A 345 24.28 0.49 15.24
C SER A 345 23.78 0.24 13.81
N TYR A 346 22.56 -0.29 13.65
CA TYR A 346 21.94 -0.50 12.35
C TYR A 346 21.69 0.84 11.62
N LEU A 347 21.41 1.93 12.35
CA LEU A 347 21.20 3.25 11.74
C LEU A 347 22.50 3.86 11.16
N SER A 348 23.66 3.34 11.57
CA SER A 348 24.98 3.81 11.11
C SER A 348 25.58 2.95 10.00
N ARG A 349 25.07 1.72 9.81
CA ARG A 349 25.58 0.75 8.84
C ARG A 349 24.56 0.61 7.70
N SER A 350 24.95 1.04 6.50
CA SER A 350 24.06 1.07 5.33
C SER A 350 23.44 -0.29 5.03
N GLU A 351 24.23 -1.36 5.04
CA GLU A 351 23.78 -2.73 4.75
C GLU A 351 22.68 -3.19 5.74
N ASP A 352 22.93 -3.00 7.04
CA ASP A 352 22.01 -3.38 8.12
C ASP A 352 20.72 -2.52 8.06
N PHE A 353 20.84 -1.23 7.73
CA PHE A 353 19.70 -0.34 7.51
C PHE A 353 18.87 -0.74 6.30
N ILE A 354 19.50 -1.03 5.15
CA ILE A 354 18.81 -1.49 3.93
C ILE A 354 18.07 -2.80 4.21
N ARG A 355 18.71 -3.73 4.91
CA ARG A 355 18.11 -5.01 5.29
C ARG A 355 16.86 -4.82 6.14
N PHE A 356 16.92 -3.96 7.16
CA PHE A 356 15.75 -3.68 7.98
C PHE A 356 14.64 -2.95 7.19
N CYS A 357 14.99 -2.04 6.28
CA CYS A 357 14.01 -1.42 5.38
C CYS A 357 13.30 -2.47 4.50
N CYS A 358 14.05 -3.44 3.96
CA CYS A 358 13.47 -4.55 3.20
C CYS A 358 12.54 -5.42 4.06
N HIS A 359 12.94 -5.73 5.29
CA HIS A 359 12.11 -6.46 6.26
C HIS A 359 10.80 -5.73 6.53
N GLN A 360 10.89 -4.46 6.92
CA GLN A 360 9.71 -3.65 7.23
C GLN A 360 8.79 -3.49 6.02
N HIS A 361 9.37 -3.35 4.82
CA HIS A 361 8.62 -3.29 3.56
C HIS A 361 7.80 -4.55 3.30
N LEU A 362 8.41 -5.74 3.48
CA LEU A 362 7.74 -7.03 3.34
C LEU A 362 6.64 -7.23 4.39
N VAL A 363 6.95 -6.89 5.65
CA VAL A 363 5.99 -7.01 6.76
C VAL A 363 4.76 -6.14 6.49
N GLU A 364 4.95 -4.87 6.14
CA GLU A 364 3.84 -3.97 5.81
C GLU A 364 3.05 -4.48 4.59
N MET A 365 3.73 -4.85 3.50
CA MET A 365 3.08 -5.29 2.26
C MET A 365 2.20 -6.54 2.45
N LEU A 366 2.73 -7.56 3.13
CA LEU A 366 2.06 -8.85 3.30
C LEU A 366 0.99 -8.79 4.39
N SER A 367 1.23 -8.05 5.49
CA SER A 367 0.23 -7.87 6.54
C SER A 367 -1.00 -7.13 6.03
N ALA A 368 -0.81 -6.14 5.15
CA ALA A 368 -1.92 -5.44 4.48
C ALA A 368 -2.76 -6.36 3.57
N ARG A 369 -2.31 -7.58 3.30
CA ARG A 369 -2.91 -8.54 2.35
C ARG A 369 -3.22 -9.90 2.98
N GLY A 370 -3.46 -9.91 4.30
CA GLY A 370 -3.87 -11.12 5.03
C GLY A 370 -2.73 -12.07 5.40
N GLY A 371 -1.47 -11.69 5.19
CA GLY A 371 -0.30 -12.49 5.57
C GLY A 371 0.15 -12.27 7.02
N GLY A 372 -0.50 -11.37 7.76
CA GLY A 372 -0.23 -11.15 9.18
C GLY A 372 -0.88 -12.27 10.02
N ASP A 373 -0.08 -12.91 10.86
CA ASP A 373 -0.56 -13.89 11.85
C ASP A 373 -0.67 -13.24 13.24
N GLU A 374 -1.26 -13.96 14.20
CA GLU A 374 -1.32 -13.52 15.60
C GLU A 374 0.09 -13.16 16.10
N THR A 375 0.24 -11.96 16.67
CA THR A 375 1.55 -11.52 17.17
C THR A 375 2.07 -12.53 18.18
N ARG A 376 3.26 -13.09 17.93
CA ARG A 376 3.85 -14.07 18.82
C ARG A 376 4.35 -13.35 20.06
N VAL A 377 3.74 -13.65 21.20
CA VAL A 377 4.19 -13.14 22.51
C VAL A 377 5.43 -13.93 22.94
N VAL A 378 6.57 -13.26 23.00
CA VAL A 378 7.81 -13.83 23.51
C VAL A 378 8.08 -13.22 24.88
N ARG A 379 8.29 -14.08 25.87
CA ARG A 379 8.71 -13.69 27.22
C ARG A 379 10.17 -14.05 27.39
N ARG A 380 11.04 -13.06 27.56
CA ARG A 380 12.45 -13.28 27.88
C ARG A 380 12.75 -12.70 29.26
N TRP A 381 13.59 -13.41 29.99
CA TRP A 381 14.11 -12.94 31.26
C TRP A 381 15.33 -12.11 30.93
N SER A 382 15.49 -10.95 31.59
CA SER A 382 16.71 -10.17 31.41
C SER A 382 17.90 -11.02 31.83
N ASP A 383 18.78 -11.35 30.88
CA ASP A 383 20.07 -11.93 31.22
C ASP A 383 20.84 -10.84 31.93
N GLY A 384 20.88 -10.91 33.27
CA GLY A 384 21.63 -9.99 34.10
C GLY A 384 23.08 -9.95 33.64
N ARG A 385 23.45 -8.85 32.98
CA ARG A 385 24.83 -8.48 32.68
C ARG A 385 25.38 -7.58 33.76
#